data_AF-A0A0D7APL0-F1
#
_entry.id   AF-A0A0D7APL0-F1
#
_cell.length_a   1.000
_cell.length_b   1.000
_cell.length_c   1.000
_cell.angle_alpha   90.00
_cell.angle_beta   90.00
_cell.angle_gamma   90.00
#
_symmetry.space_group_name_H-M   'P 1'
#
loop_
_entity.id
_entity.type
_entity.pdbx_description
1 polymer ?
#
loop_
_entity_poly.entity_id
_entity_poly.type
_entity_poly.pdbx_seq_one_letter_code
_entity_poly.pdbx_strand_id
1 'polypeptide(L)'
;SDVPKVDIQGTNWPIFALRFEDAMHGKGLWGHFDDSAKCPADTEGNKEAIVKWKANEAKARSLLTQRLPDATVSKISKLDSVAKRWATVSKDFSSKNTFMQAGL
;
A
#
# COMPACT_ATOMS: atom_id res chain seq x y z
N SER A 1 -5.75 15.45 -5.47
CA SER A 1 -6.24 14.73 -4.29
C SER A 1 -5.07 14.52 -3.35
N ASP A 2 -5.03 15.28 -2.25
CA ASP A 2 -3.93 15.25 -1.28
C ASP A 2 -4.17 14.16 -0.25
N VAL A 3 -3.64 12.98 -0.52
CA VAL A 3 -3.52 11.95 0.52
C VAL A 3 -2.46 12.43 1.52
N PRO A 4 -2.80 12.59 2.81
CA PRO A 4 -1.83 13.04 3.81
C PRO A 4 -0.67 12.03 3.92
N LYS A 5 0.47 12.46 4.47
CA LYS A 5 1.51 11.52 4.89
C LYS A 5 1.11 10.92 6.24
N VAL A 6 1.47 9.66 6.47
CA VAL A 6 1.32 9.04 7.79
C VAL A 6 2.28 9.73 8.75
N ASP A 7 1.79 10.16 9.90
CA ASP A 7 2.63 10.74 10.94
C ASP A 7 3.52 9.65 11.58
N ILE A 8 4.61 10.05 12.25
CA ILE A 8 5.59 9.11 12.82
C ILE A 8 4.95 8.18 13.87
N GLN A 9 3.92 8.66 14.57
CA GLN A 9 3.20 7.91 15.60
C GLN A 9 2.05 7.06 15.04
N GLY A 10 1.65 7.28 13.79
CA GLY A 10 0.52 6.62 13.13
C GLY A 10 -0.85 7.11 13.56
N THR A 11 -0.97 8.24 14.26
CA THR A 11 -2.25 8.70 14.84
C THR A 11 -3.28 9.03 13.76
N ASN A 12 -2.84 9.51 12.61
CA ASN A 12 -3.69 9.79 11.46
C ASN A 12 -3.98 8.58 10.57
N TRP A 13 -3.54 7.37 10.96
CA TRP A 13 -3.67 6.16 10.13
C TRP A 13 -5.08 5.87 9.63
N PRO A 14 -6.17 5.96 10.44
CA PRO A 14 -7.51 5.64 9.94
C PRO A 14 -7.95 6.55 8.79
N ILE A 15 -7.68 7.86 8.93
CA ILE A 15 -8.01 8.85 7.89
C ILE A 15 -7.08 8.73 6.69
N PHE A 16 -5.79 8.45 6.93
CA PHE A 16 -4.84 8.16 5.85
C PHE A 16 -5.29 6.96 5.03
N ALA A 17 -5.60 5.82 5.69
CA ALA A 17 -5.95 4.58 5.03
C ALA A 17 -7.18 4.74 4.15
N LEU A 18 -8.24 5.37 4.68
CA LEU A 18 -9.45 5.70 3.93
C LEU A 18 -9.14 6.53 2.68
N ARG A 19 -8.43 7.65 2.83
CA ARG A 19 -8.12 8.54 1.70
C ARG A 19 -7.16 7.92 0.70
N PHE A 20 -6.24 7.08 1.17
CA PHE A 20 -5.29 6.38 0.33
C PHE A 20 -6.01 5.32 -0.52
N GLU A 21 -6.94 4.56 0.07
CA GLU A 21 -7.81 3.62 -0.62
C GLU A 21 -8.62 4.30 -1.72
N ASP A 22 -9.36 5.37 -1.40
CA ASP A 22 -10.12 6.16 -2.39
C ASP A 22 -9.24 6.65 -3.55
N ALA A 23 -8.04 7.13 -3.23
CA ALA A 23 -7.09 7.62 -4.23
C ALA A 23 -6.55 6.49 -5.12
N MET A 24 -6.40 5.28 -4.59
CA MET A 24 -5.96 4.12 -5.37
C MET A 24 -7.09 3.52 -6.22
N HIS A 25 -8.34 3.55 -5.74
CA HIS A 25 -9.51 3.24 -6.56
C HIS A 25 -9.62 4.21 -7.74
N GLY A 26 -9.53 5.52 -7.51
CA GLY A 26 -9.57 6.52 -8.58
C GLY A 26 -8.42 6.42 -9.59
N LYS A 27 -7.33 5.71 -9.25
CA LYS A 27 -6.20 5.43 -10.16
C LYS A 27 -6.25 4.05 -10.81
N GLY A 28 -7.23 3.21 -10.45
CA GLY A 28 -7.31 1.81 -10.90
C GLY A 28 -6.16 0.93 -10.37
N LEU A 29 -5.56 1.29 -9.23
CA LEU A 29 -4.42 0.58 -8.64
C LEU A 29 -4.78 -0.23 -7.40
N TRP A 30 -5.96 -0.05 -6.81
CA TRP A 30 -6.34 -0.72 -5.57
C TRP A 30 -6.25 -2.24 -5.64
N GLY A 31 -6.51 -2.82 -6.82
CA GLY A 31 -6.39 -4.27 -7.03
C GLY A 31 -5.01 -4.85 -6.67
N HIS A 32 -3.96 -4.02 -6.70
CA HIS A 32 -2.61 -4.42 -6.29
C HIS A 32 -2.41 -4.39 -4.76
N PHE A 33 -3.24 -3.66 -4.03
CA PHE A 33 -3.19 -3.52 -2.56
C PHE A 33 -4.06 -4.58 -1.85
N ASP A 34 -5.22 -4.89 -2.41
CA ASP A 34 -6.14 -5.92 -1.88
C ASP A 34 -5.88 -7.33 -2.47
N ASP A 35 -4.87 -7.44 -3.33
CA ASP A 35 -4.45 -8.69 -3.98
C ASP A 35 -5.49 -9.28 -4.96
N SER A 36 -6.49 -8.49 -5.38
CA SER A 36 -7.49 -8.90 -6.40
C SER A 36 -6.94 -8.85 -7.83
N ALA A 37 -5.98 -7.97 -8.11
CA ALA A 37 -5.32 -7.87 -9.41
C ALA A 37 -4.10 -8.80 -9.46
N LYS A 38 -4.31 -10.07 -9.82
CA LYS A 38 -3.23 -11.06 -9.98
C LYS A 38 -2.38 -10.78 -11.21
N CYS A 39 -1.07 -11.03 -11.11
CA CYS A 39 -0.19 -11.01 -12.28
C CYS A 39 -0.64 -12.09 -13.28
N PRO A 40 -0.81 -11.76 -14.57
CA PRO A 40 -1.10 -12.76 -15.60
C PRO A 40 0.02 -13.81 -15.69
N ALA A 41 -0.35 -15.03 -16.06
CA ALA A 41 0.61 -16.10 -16.32
C ALA A 41 1.45 -15.80 -17.58
N ASP A 42 2.75 -16.08 -17.50
CA ASP A 42 3.67 -15.91 -18.63
C ASP A 42 3.38 -16.95 -19.71
N THR A 43 2.65 -16.48 -20.72
CA THR A 43 2.17 -17.23 -21.88
C THR A 43 2.44 -16.38 -23.11
N GLU A 44 2.60 -17.02 -24.27
CA GLU A 44 3.17 -16.38 -25.46
C GLU A 44 2.42 -15.12 -25.94
N GLY A 45 1.12 -14.99 -25.62
CA GLY A 45 0.27 -13.85 -25.96
C GLY A 45 0.12 -12.75 -24.89
N ASN A 46 0.65 -12.91 -23.67
CA ASN A 46 0.31 -12.05 -22.53
C ASN A 46 1.44 -11.15 -22.03
N LYS A 47 2.53 -11.03 -22.81
CA LYS A 47 3.71 -10.23 -22.43
C LYS A 47 3.37 -8.77 -22.13
N GLU A 48 2.53 -8.14 -22.95
CA GLU A 48 2.10 -6.75 -22.74
C GLU A 48 1.29 -6.58 -21.44
N ALA A 49 0.40 -7.54 -21.14
CA ALA A 49 -0.39 -7.53 -19.92
C ALA A 49 0.51 -7.68 -18.68
N ILE A 50 1.55 -8.52 -18.74
CA ILE A 50 2.55 -8.68 -17.67
C ILE A 50 3.37 -7.40 -17.49
N VAL A 51 3.83 -6.78 -18.57
CA VAL A 51 4.57 -5.51 -18.51
C VAL A 51 3.71 -4.42 -17.86
N LYS A 52 2.45 -4.29 -18.29
CA LYS A 52 1.50 -3.34 -17.70
C LYS A 52 1.23 -3.61 -16.22
N TRP A 53 1.04 -4.88 -15.85
CA TRP A 53 0.83 -5.28 -14.46
C TRP A 53 2.05 -4.91 -13.59
N LYS A 54 3.27 -5.25 -14.05
CA LYS A 54 4.52 -4.91 -13.33
C LYS A 54 4.73 -3.40 -13.21
N ALA A 55 4.37 -2.62 -14.24
CA ALA A 55 4.43 -1.17 -14.19
C ALA A 55 3.46 -0.59 -13.16
N ASN A 56 2.23 -1.10 -13.11
CA ASN A 56 1.23 -0.71 -12.11
C ASN A 56 1.66 -1.10 -10.70
N GLU A 57 2.21 -2.30 -10.51
CA GLU A 57 2.77 -2.76 -9.22
C GLU A 57 3.89 -1.82 -8.74
N ALA A 58 4.82 -1.44 -9.63
CA ALA A 58 5.89 -0.50 -9.31
C ALA A 58 5.36 0.90 -8.95
N LYS A 59 4.34 1.38 -9.67
CA LYS A 59 3.68 2.67 -9.41
C LYS A 59 2.95 2.67 -8.07
N ALA A 60 2.18 1.62 -7.79
CA ALA A 60 1.48 1.43 -6.52
C ALA A 60 2.46 1.41 -5.35
N ARG A 61 3.59 0.69 -5.48
CA ARG A 61 4.67 0.66 -4.50
C ARG A 61 5.25 2.05 -4.23
N SER A 62 5.55 2.81 -5.29
CA SER A 62 6.09 4.17 -5.17
C SER A 62 5.13 5.09 -4.40
N LEU A 63 3.85 5.09 -4.80
CA LEU A 63 2.80 5.90 -4.17
C LEU A 63 2.63 5.58 -2.67
N LEU A 64 2.70 4.29 -2.31
CA LEU A 64 2.69 3.88 -0.90
C LEU A 64 3.90 4.44 -0.15
N THR A 65 5.11 4.18 -0.64
CA THR A 65 6.35 4.58 0.08
C THR A 65 6.50 6.08 0.24
N GLN A 66 6.00 6.90 -0.69
CA GLN A 66 6.03 8.36 -0.59
C GLN A 66 5.21 8.94 0.57
N ARG A 67 4.29 8.13 1.12
CA ARG A 67 3.36 8.55 2.19
C ARG A 67 3.68 7.93 3.55
N LEU A 68 4.73 7.12 3.64
CA LEU A 68 5.12 6.44 4.88
C LEU A 68 6.41 7.04 5.45
N PRO A 69 6.60 6.99 6.78
CA PRO A 69 7.89 7.30 7.39
C PRO A 69 8.99 6.34 6.93
N ASP A 70 10.23 6.82 6.83
CA ASP A 70 11.39 6.03 6.37
C ASP A 70 11.59 4.74 7.19
N ALA A 71 11.37 4.80 8.51
CA ALA A 71 11.43 3.64 9.37
C ALA A 71 10.44 2.54 8.95
N THR A 72 9.23 2.92 8.51
CA THR A 72 8.23 2.00 7.99
C THR A 72 8.61 1.49 6.61
N VAL A 73 9.11 2.37 5.73
CA VAL A 73 9.59 1.98 4.39
C VAL A 73 10.71 0.94 4.49
N SER A 74 11.64 1.13 5.42
CA SER A 74 12.74 0.19 5.70
C SER A 74 12.21 -1.20 6.08
N LYS A 75 11.23 -1.28 6.98
CA LYS A 75 10.59 -2.54 7.41
C LYS A 75 9.95 -3.31 6.25
N ILE A 76 9.24 -2.61 5.36
CA ILE A 76 8.49 -3.24 4.27
C ILE A 76 9.31 -3.41 2.98
N SER A 77 10.55 -2.91 2.95
CA SER A 77 11.41 -2.90 1.76
C SER A 77 11.69 -4.29 1.19
N LYS A 78 11.76 -5.31 2.07
CA LYS A 78 12.03 -6.71 1.74
C LYS A 78 10.81 -7.47 1.20
N LEU A 79 9.62 -6.88 1.27
CA LEU A 79 8.39 -7.51 0.81
C LEU A 79 8.23 -7.34 -0.71
N ASP A 80 7.90 -8.46 -1.34
CA ASP A 80 7.87 -8.69 -2.79
C ASP A 80 6.65 -8.07 -3.48
N SER A 81 5.49 -7.98 -2.81
CA SER A 81 4.28 -7.37 -3.38
C SER A 81 3.77 -6.17 -2.58
N VAL A 82 3.08 -5.26 -3.28
CA VAL A 82 2.38 -4.12 -2.66
C VAL A 82 1.31 -4.59 -1.71
N ALA A 83 0.58 -5.66 -2.01
CA ALA A 83 -0.40 -6.26 -1.10
C ALA A 83 0.22 -6.66 0.25
N LYS A 84 1.35 -7.37 0.24
CA LYS A 84 2.07 -7.74 1.49
C LYS A 84 2.55 -6.52 2.26
N ARG A 85 3.06 -5.52 1.54
CA ARG A 85 3.47 -4.22 2.13
C ARG A 85 2.27 -3.56 2.80
N TRP A 86 1.16 -3.41 2.11
CA TRP A 86 -0.07 -2.81 2.63
C TRP A 86 -0.58 -3.53 3.87
N ALA A 87 -0.75 -4.86 3.80
CA ALA A 87 -1.21 -5.66 4.94
C ALA A 87 -0.30 -5.50 6.17
N THR A 88 1.02 -5.46 5.97
CA THR A 88 2.00 -5.26 7.06
C THR A 88 1.87 -3.87 7.68
N VAL A 89 1.78 -2.82 6.86
CA VAL A 89 1.62 -1.44 7.32
C VAL A 89 0.30 -1.26 8.06
N SER A 90 -0.80 -1.76 7.50
CA SER A 90 -2.13 -1.73 8.11
C SER A 90 -2.14 -2.41 9.47
N LYS A 91 -1.47 -3.58 9.59
CA LYS A 91 -1.36 -4.26 10.88
C LYS A 91 -0.55 -3.45 11.90
N ASP A 92 0.61 -2.91 11.51
CA ASP A 92 1.50 -2.15 12.41
C ASP A 92 0.78 -0.91 12.99
N PHE A 93 0.11 -0.13 12.13
CA PHE A 93 -0.55 1.10 12.55
C PHE A 93 -1.92 0.90 13.19
N SER A 94 -2.69 -0.12 12.79
CA SER A 94 -3.92 -0.47 13.51
C SER A 94 -3.62 -0.95 14.93
N SER A 95 -2.55 -1.76 15.11
CA SER A 95 -2.13 -2.20 16.44
C SER A 95 -1.70 -1.02 17.32
N LYS A 96 -0.88 -0.10 16.77
CA LYS A 96 -0.45 1.12 17.48
C LYS A 96 -1.62 1.99 17.94
N ASN A 97 -2.64 2.19 17.09
CA ASN A 97 -3.82 2.97 17.47
C ASN A 97 -4.64 2.30 18.57
N THR A 98 -4.81 0.97 18.53
CA THR A 98 -5.51 0.24 19.60
C THR A 98 -4.77 0.39 20.95
N PHE A 99 -3.44 0.28 20.95
CA PHE A 99 -2.65 0.46 22.18
C PHE A 99 -2.72 1.91 22.72
N MET A 100 -2.71 2.91 21.84
CA MET A 100 -2.83 4.31 22.26
C MET A 100 -4.21 4.63 22.86
N GLN A 101 -5.29 4.02 22.34
CA GLN A 101 -6.63 4.20 22.88
C GLN A 101 -6.88 3.45 24.19
N ALA A 102 -6.21 2.30 24.40
CA ALA A 102 -6.34 1.51 25.62
C ALA A 102 -5.48 2.00 26.80
N GLY A 103 -4.53 2.91 26.54
CA GLY A 103 -3.64 3.51 27.55
C GLY A 103 -4.08 4.90 28.04
N LEU A 104 -5.26 5.38 27.61
CA LEU A 104 -5.95 6.57 28.09
C LEU A 104 -7.06 6.18 29.08
#